data_AF-A0A4Q5QEQ1-F1
#
_entry.id   AF-A0A4Q5QEQ1-F1
#
_cell.length_a   1.000
_cell.length_b   1.000
_cell.length_c   1.000
_cell.angle_alpha   90.00
_cell.angle_beta   90.00
_cell.angle_gamma   90.00
#
_symmetry.space_group_name_H-M   'P 1'
#
loop_
_entity.id
_entity.type
_entity.pdbx_description
1 polymer ?
#
loop_
_entity_poly.entity_id
_entity_poly.type
_entity_poly.pdbx_seq_one_letter_code
_entity_poly.pdbx_strand_id
1 'polypeptide(L)'
;MQGATSPTYQPKVSGTYRVDVTTAAGCISPSADFNFTLPAGESPLTDINLLIYPVPTNNVLNLSFELYEQGNLQLSVWNSVGQLMYQNTSAISLFGKYNSTINTTNFSNGSYVLRIKVGSKNYSKKFVVNKS
;
A
#
# COMPACT_ATOMS: atom_id res chain seq x y z
N MET A 1 18.66 -20.63 23.90
CA MET A 1 17.35 -19.98 24.12
C MET A 1 17.46 -18.59 23.51
N GLN A 2 17.10 -18.43 22.24
CA GLN A 2 17.30 -17.17 21.51
C GLN A 2 15.96 -16.69 20.96
N GLY A 3 15.75 -15.37 21.06
CA GLY A 3 15.01 -14.63 20.05
C GLY A 3 13.60 -14.20 20.43
N ALA A 4 13.45 -13.40 21.49
CA ALA A 4 12.32 -12.47 21.56
C ALA A 4 12.52 -11.40 20.45
N THR A 5 12.11 -11.69 19.23
CA THR A 5 12.00 -10.69 18.17
C THR A 5 10.59 -10.11 18.23
N SER A 6 10.37 -9.11 19.08
CA SER A 6 9.13 -8.35 19.07
C SER A 6 9.28 -7.10 18.20
N PRO A 7 8.72 -7.07 16.98
CA PRO A 7 8.24 -5.81 16.44
C PRO A 7 7.00 -5.42 17.24
N THR A 8 7.08 -4.36 18.04
CA THR A 8 5.88 -3.74 18.62
C THR A 8 5.12 -3.03 17.50
N TYR A 9 3.92 -3.50 17.16
CA TYR A 9 3.03 -2.82 16.23
C TYR A 9 1.93 -2.10 17.02
N GLN A 10 1.89 -0.77 16.91
CA GLN A 10 0.78 0.03 17.44
C GLN A 10 -0.26 0.19 16.33
N PRO A 11 -1.46 -0.41 16.45
CA PRO A 11 -2.50 -0.24 15.47
C PRO A 11 -2.98 1.22 15.49
N LYS A 12 -3.15 1.80 14.30
CA LYS A 12 -3.60 3.20 14.14
C LYS A 12 -4.97 3.30 13.45
N VAL A 13 -5.62 2.16 13.27
CA VAL A 13 -6.95 2.01 12.68
C VAL A 13 -7.69 0.95 13.49
N SER A 14 -8.97 1.18 13.78
CA SER A 14 -9.81 0.17 14.43
C SER A 14 -9.88 -1.09 13.56
N GLY A 15 -9.66 -2.25 14.16
CA GLY A 15 -9.68 -3.51 13.44
C GLY A 15 -9.27 -4.69 14.29
N THR A 16 -9.48 -5.89 13.74
CA THR A 16 -9.03 -7.14 14.35
C THR A 16 -7.66 -7.48 13.76
N TYR A 17 -6.66 -7.61 14.64
CA TYR A 17 -5.29 -7.91 14.29
C TYR A 17 -4.92 -9.29 14.83
N ARG A 18 -4.14 -10.05 14.06
CA ARG A 18 -3.59 -11.34 14.47
C ARG A 18 -2.20 -11.51 13.89
N VAL A 19 -1.32 -12.17 14.62
CA VAL A 19 0.02 -12.53 14.17
C VAL A 19 0.03 -13.99 13.78
N ASP A 20 0.44 -14.27 12.56
CA ASP A 20 0.58 -15.63 12.05
C ASP A 20 2.07 -15.98 11.98
N VAL A 21 2.48 -17.06 12.66
CA VAL A 21 3.85 -17.57 12.63
C VAL A 21 3.94 -18.73 11.66
N THR A 22 4.76 -18.59 10.61
CA THR A 22 5.01 -19.66 9.64
C THR A 22 6.31 -20.38 9.96
N THR A 23 6.25 -21.70 10.16
CA THR A 23 7.45 -22.52 10.37
C THR A 23 8.20 -22.76 9.05
N ALA A 24 9.47 -23.17 9.13
CA ALA A 24 10.26 -23.51 7.93
C ALA A 24 9.65 -24.64 7.09
N ALA A 25 8.77 -25.46 7.67
CA ALA A 25 8.02 -26.52 6.99
C ALA A 25 6.68 -26.02 6.38
N GLY A 26 6.35 -24.73 6.51
CA GLY A 26 5.15 -24.12 5.93
C GLY A 26 3.89 -24.17 6.81
N CYS A 27 3.94 -24.68 8.03
CA CYS A 27 2.79 -24.66 8.93
C CYS A 27 2.60 -23.26 9.52
N ILE A 28 1.35 -22.77 9.50
CA ILE A 28 0.97 -21.48 10.09
C ILE A 28 0.35 -21.72 11.47
N SER A 29 0.89 -21.05 12.50
CA SER A 29 0.32 -21.00 13.85
C SER A 29 -0.16 -19.58 14.15
N PRO A 30 -1.49 -19.34 14.15
CA PRO A 30 -2.07 -18.02 14.42
C PRO A 30 -2.10 -17.69 15.92
N SER A 31 -1.92 -16.41 16.28
CA SER A 31 -2.17 -15.90 17.64
C SER A 31 -3.67 -15.77 17.95
N ALA A 32 -4.03 -15.36 19.17
CA ALA A 32 -5.40 -14.91 19.44
C ALA A 32 -5.71 -13.61 18.65
N ASP A 33 -6.99 -13.41 18.31
CA ASP A 33 -7.47 -12.19 17.70
C ASP A 33 -7.41 -11.02 18.70
N PHE A 34 -6.82 -9.91 18.29
CA PHE A 34 -6.76 -8.66 19.04
C PHE A 34 -7.66 -7.61 18.40
N ASN A 35 -8.75 -7.26 19.06
CA ASN A 35 -9.65 -6.20 18.61
C ASN A 35 -9.16 -4.86 19.14
N PHE A 36 -8.67 -4.00 18.24
CA PHE A 36 -8.30 -2.63 18.56
C PHE A 36 -9.43 -1.69 18.15
N THR A 37 -9.80 -0.78 19.05
CA THR A 37 -10.70 0.33 18.78
C THR A 37 -9.93 1.64 18.91
N LEU A 38 -9.91 2.43 17.84
CA LEU A 38 -9.36 3.76 17.85
C LEU A 38 -10.14 4.63 18.85
N PRO A 39 -9.46 5.32 19.80
CA PRO A 39 -10.12 6.18 20.77
C PRO A 39 -10.99 7.26 20.11
N ALA A 40 -12.11 7.60 20.76
CA ALA A 40 -12.96 8.69 20.31
C ALA A 40 -12.18 10.01 20.34
N GLY A 41 -12.09 10.69 19.18
CA GLY A 41 -11.33 11.93 19.01
C GLY A 41 -10.04 11.78 18.21
N GLU A 42 -9.55 10.55 18.00
CA GLU A 42 -8.48 10.28 17.03
C GLU A 42 -9.07 10.03 15.63
N SER A 43 -8.51 10.68 14.62
CA SER A 43 -8.86 10.39 13.24
C SER A 43 -8.07 9.16 12.77
N PRO A 44 -8.69 8.20 12.07
CA PRO A 44 -7.94 7.11 11.45
C PRO A 44 -6.86 7.72 10.54
N LEU A 45 -5.68 7.11 10.51
CA LEU A 45 -4.60 7.57 9.63
C LEU A 45 -5.13 7.78 8.21
N THR A 46 -5.05 9.03 7.75
CA THR A 46 -5.33 9.43 6.37
C THR A 46 -4.07 9.36 5.50
N ASP A 47 -2.91 9.09 6.09
CA ASP A 47 -1.64 8.94 5.39
C ASP A 47 -1.16 7.49 5.49
N ILE A 48 -0.86 6.92 4.33
CA ILE A 48 -0.34 5.56 4.15
C ILE A 48 1.18 5.55 3.96
N ASN A 49 1.86 6.66 4.26
CA ASN A 49 3.29 6.81 4.01
C ASN A 49 3.64 6.53 2.54
N LEU A 50 2.83 7.03 1.59
CA LEU A 50 3.01 6.75 0.17
C LEU A 50 4.29 7.37 -0.38
N LEU A 51 5.25 6.51 -0.70
CA LEU A 51 6.49 6.82 -1.39
C LEU A 51 6.41 6.33 -2.83
N ILE A 52 6.90 7.17 -3.75
CA ILE A 52 7.06 6.80 -5.16
C ILE A 52 8.42 7.30 -5.64
N TYR A 53 9.13 6.48 -6.41
CA TYR A 53 10.46 6.84 -6.90
C TYR A 53 10.89 5.98 -8.12
N PRO A 54 11.78 6.49 -8.98
CA PRO A 54 12.22 7.89 -9.02
C PRO A 54 11.10 8.81 -9.54
N VAL A 55 11.20 10.10 -9.25
CA VAL A 55 10.40 11.15 -9.89
C VAL A 55 11.36 12.27 -10.31
N PRO A 56 11.53 12.56 -11.62
CA PRO A 56 10.87 11.91 -12.77
C PRO A 56 11.24 10.43 -12.94
N THR A 57 10.34 9.66 -13.55
CA THR A 57 10.60 8.25 -13.93
C THR A 57 10.72 8.10 -15.45
N ASN A 58 11.49 7.11 -15.90
CA ASN A 58 11.56 6.72 -17.30
C ASN A 58 10.71 5.45 -17.54
N ASN A 59 11.20 4.26 -17.17
CA ASN A 59 10.57 2.98 -17.52
C ASN A 59 9.78 2.33 -16.39
N VAL A 60 10.13 2.60 -15.14
CA VAL A 60 9.55 1.93 -13.97
C VAL A 60 9.37 2.94 -12.84
N LEU A 61 8.15 3.04 -12.32
CA LEU A 61 7.85 3.75 -11.08
C LEU A 61 7.73 2.73 -9.95
N ASN A 62 8.58 2.85 -8.93
CA ASN A 62 8.45 2.07 -7.71
C ASN A 62 7.47 2.78 -6.77
N LEU A 63 6.64 2.00 -6.08
CA LEU A 63 5.73 2.50 -5.05
C LEU A 63 5.84 1.67 -3.77
N SER A 64 5.79 2.37 -2.64
CA SER A 64 5.84 1.78 -1.30
C SER A 64 4.86 2.53 -0.39
N PHE A 65 4.00 1.82 0.31
CA PHE A 65 3.04 2.39 1.25
C PHE A 65 2.59 1.35 2.29
N GLU A 66 1.89 1.79 3.33
CA GLU A 66 1.38 0.95 4.42
C GLU A 66 -0.13 0.74 4.31
N LEU A 67 -0.56 -0.50 4.45
CA LEU A 67 -1.96 -0.92 4.45
C LEU A 67 -2.42 -1.18 5.88
N TYR A 68 -3.48 -0.48 6.27
CA TYR A 68 -4.07 -0.58 7.61
C TYR A 68 -5.48 -1.21 7.63
N GLU A 69 -6.01 -1.52 6.45
CA GLU A 69 -7.32 -2.15 6.27
C GLU A 69 -7.24 -3.23 5.20
N GLN A 70 -7.96 -4.34 5.40
CA GLN A 70 -8.13 -5.38 4.40
C GLN A 70 -9.15 -4.93 3.36
N GLY A 71 -8.98 -5.37 2.11
CA GLY A 71 -9.93 -5.08 1.04
C GLY A 71 -9.34 -5.13 -0.35
N ASN A 72 -10.14 -4.68 -1.31
CA ASN A 72 -9.69 -4.56 -2.70
C ASN A 72 -8.82 -3.33 -2.86
N LEU A 73 -7.53 -3.54 -3.10
CA LEU A 73 -6.59 -2.51 -3.51
C LEU A 73 -6.72 -2.31 -5.01
N GLN A 74 -7.02 -1.08 -5.43
CA GLN A 74 -6.98 -0.67 -6.82
C GLN A 74 -5.93 0.42 -7.02
N LEU A 75 -4.97 0.14 -7.87
CA LEU A 75 -3.99 1.09 -8.37
C LEU A 75 -4.45 1.56 -9.75
N SER A 76 -4.50 2.87 -9.99
CA SER A 76 -4.76 3.43 -11.32
C SER A 76 -3.85 4.61 -11.61
N VAL A 77 -3.47 4.78 -12.86
CA VAL A 77 -2.69 5.94 -13.32
C VAL A 77 -3.45 6.67 -14.41
N TRP A 78 -3.54 7.98 -14.27
CA TRP A 78 -4.25 8.87 -15.20
C TRP A 78 -3.28 9.91 -15.75
N ASN A 79 -3.38 10.23 -17.04
CA ASN A 79 -2.64 11.35 -17.63
C ASN A 79 -3.35 12.70 -17.39
N SER A 80 -2.74 13.80 -17.81
CA SER A 80 -3.27 15.16 -17.64
C SER A 80 -4.60 15.43 -18.35
N VAL A 81 -4.95 14.62 -19.35
CA VAL A 81 -6.21 14.73 -20.11
C VAL A 81 -7.30 13.84 -19.50
N GLY A 82 -7.01 13.12 -18.41
CA GLY A 82 -7.96 12.22 -17.75
C GLY A 82 -8.10 10.86 -18.43
N GLN A 83 -7.14 10.44 -19.26
CA GLN A 83 -7.10 9.09 -19.81
C GLN A 83 -6.49 8.12 -18.80
N LEU A 84 -7.13 6.97 -18.61
CA LEU A 84 -6.61 5.85 -17.81
C LEU A 84 -5.46 5.16 -18.56
N MET A 85 -4.29 5.13 -17.96
CA MET A 85 -3.04 4.62 -18.55
C MET A 85 -2.58 3.30 -17.96
N TYR A 86 -2.97 3.03 -16.72
CA TYR A 86 -2.69 1.78 -16.04
C TYR A 86 -3.79 1.52 -15.02
N GLN A 87 -4.18 0.27 -14.85
CA GLN A 87 -5.03 -0.17 -13.75
C GLN A 87 -4.65 -1.58 -13.31
N ASN A 88 -4.57 -1.79 -12.01
CA ASN A 88 -4.44 -3.10 -11.40
C ASN A 88 -5.32 -3.18 -10.15
N THR A 89 -6.02 -4.30 -9.99
CA THR A 89 -6.80 -4.59 -8.79
C THR A 89 -6.24 -5.86 -8.16
N SER A 90 -6.00 -5.82 -6.86
CA SER A 90 -5.50 -6.94 -6.06
C SER A 90 -6.32 -7.06 -4.77
N ALA A 91 -6.60 -8.28 -4.34
CA ALA A 91 -7.16 -8.52 -3.01
C ALA A 91 -6.03 -8.48 -1.97
N ILE A 92 -6.17 -7.64 -0.95
CA ILE A 92 -5.23 -7.56 0.15
C ILE A 92 -5.84 -8.22 1.38
N SER A 93 -5.20 -9.31 1.83
CA SER A 93 -5.53 -10.01 3.07
C SER A 93 -4.58 -9.67 4.24
N LEU A 94 -3.43 -9.05 3.96
CA LEU A 94 -2.40 -8.76 4.96
C LEU A 94 -2.23 -7.25 5.17
N PHE A 95 -2.09 -6.87 6.44
CA PHE A 95 -1.73 -5.52 6.84
C PHE A 95 -0.22 -5.27 6.69
N GLY A 96 0.19 -4.01 6.58
CA GLY A 96 1.59 -3.60 6.60
C GLY A 96 2.12 -3.09 5.27
N LYS A 97 3.44 -3.21 5.05
CA LYS A 97 4.13 -2.57 3.93
C LYS A 97 3.80 -3.27 2.61
N TYR A 98 3.23 -2.53 1.67
CA TYR A 98 3.00 -2.92 0.30
C TYR A 98 4.06 -2.28 -0.61
N ASN A 99 4.69 -3.09 -1.45
CA ASN A 99 5.62 -2.61 -2.48
C ASN A 99 5.18 -3.15 -3.83
N SER A 100 5.23 -2.29 -4.85
CA SER A 100 4.92 -2.67 -6.22
C SER A 100 5.66 -1.78 -7.21
N THR A 101 5.56 -2.12 -8.48
CA THR A 101 6.14 -1.37 -9.58
C THR A 101 5.10 -1.17 -10.67
N ILE A 102 5.17 -0.02 -11.34
CA ILE A 102 4.36 0.30 -12.51
C ILE A 102 5.31 0.47 -13.68
N ASN A 103 5.12 -0.33 -14.73
CA ASN A 103 5.86 -0.17 -15.97
C ASN A 103 5.32 1.04 -16.73
N THR A 104 6.14 2.09 -16.81
CA THR A 104 5.86 3.35 -17.51
C THR A 104 6.54 3.41 -18.88
N THR A 105 7.09 2.29 -19.39
CA THR A 105 7.85 2.26 -20.66
C THR A 105 7.06 2.86 -21.82
N ASN A 106 5.76 2.57 -21.91
CA ASN A 106 4.89 3.05 -22.99
C ASN A 106 4.20 4.39 -22.68
N PHE A 107 4.54 5.05 -21.56
CA PHE A 107 3.97 6.35 -21.22
C PHE A 107 4.77 7.44 -21.92
N SER A 108 4.09 8.43 -22.50
CA SER A 108 4.72 9.61 -23.08
C SER A 108 5.30 10.54 -22.01
N ASN A 109 6.14 11.49 -22.43
CA ASN A 109 6.60 12.57 -21.56
C ASN A 109 5.42 13.39 -21.04
N GLY A 110 5.36 13.61 -19.73
CA GLY A 110 4.28 14.39 -19.15
C GLY A 110 4.03 14.17 -17.67
N SER A 111 2.97 14.80 -17.17
CA SER A 111 2.49 14.65 -15.79
C SER A 111 1.40 13.58 -15.71
N TYR A 112 1.47 12.78 -14.65
CA TYR A 112 0.54 11.70 -14.36
C TYR A 112 0.10 11.73 -12.90
N VAL A 113 -1.06 11.15 -12.60
CA VAL A 113 -1.58 10.98 -11.24
C VAL A 113 -1.76 9.49 -10.96
N LEU A 114 -1.01 8.98 -9.99
CA LEU A 114 -1.26 7.68 -9.37
C LEU A 114 -2.41 7.85 -8.37
N ARG A 115 -3.44 7.02 -8.49
CA ARG A 115 -4.53 6.88 -7.52
C ARG A 115 -4.51 5.49 -6.91
N ILE A 116 -4.68 5.43 -5.60
CA ILE A 116 -4.74 4.20 -4.82
C ILE A 116 -6.08 4.19 -4.09
N LYS A 117 -6.89 3.18 -4.33
CA LYS A 117 -8.15 2.97 -3.61
C LYS A 117 -8.04 1.70 -2.78
N VAL A 118 -8.33 1.80 -1.49
CA VAL A 118 -8.41 0.67 -0.56
C VAL A 118 -9.71 0.85 0.19
N GLY A 119 -10.63 -0.13 0.12
CA GLY A 119 -11.95 0.01 0.72
C GLY A 119 -12.68 1.29 0.26
N SER A 120 -12.98 2.17 1.21
CA SER A 120 -13.58 3.49 0.98
C SER A 120 -12.56 4.63 0.85
N LYS A 121 -11.28 4.39 1.15
CA LYS A 121 -10.22 5.41 1.15
C LYS A 121 -9.58 5.54 -0.23
N ASN A 122 -9.24 6.78 -0.58
CA ASN A 122 -8.58 7.11 -1.84
C ASN A 122 -7.36 7.99 -1.55
N TYR A 123 -6.22 7.62 -2.11
CA TYR A 123 -4.96 8.35 -2.05
C TYR A 123 -4.53 8.73 -3.46
N SER A 124 -3.84 9.85 -3.60
CA SER A 124 -3.38 10.32 -4.90
C SER A 124 -2.00 10.94 -4.81
N LYS A 125 -1.14 10.66 -5.77
CA LYS A 125 0.19 11.27 -5.87
C LYS A 125 0.54 11.58 -7.32
N LYS A 126 0.96 12.82 -7.57
CA LYS A 126 1.43 13.26 -8.89
C LYS A 126 2.86 12.78 -9.11
N PHE A 127 3.18 12.39 -10.33
CA PHE A 127 4.55 12.14 -10.78
C PHE A 127 4.74 12.59 -12.23
N VAL A 128 5.99 12.64 -12.67
CA VAL A 128 6.38 13.05 -14.02
C VAL A 128 7.11 11.89 -14.68
N VAL A 129 6.77 11.62 -15.95
CA VAL A 129 7.51 10.72 -16.83
C VAL A 129 8.39 11.55 -17.75
N ASN A 130 9.67 11.18 -17.84
CA ASN A 130 10.63 11.75 -18.77
C ASN A 130 11.44 10.64 -19.46
N LYS A 131 11.31 10.56 -20.78
CA LYS A 131 11.98 9.67 -21.72
C LYS A 131 13.21 10.39 -22.24
N SER A 132 14.36 9.95 -21.75
CA SER A 132 15.68 10.27 -22.31
C SER A 132 15.89 9.56 -23.64
#